data_AF-A0A3S4A5F5-F1
#
_entry.id   AF-A0A3S4A5F5-F1
#
_cell.length_a   1.000
_cell.length_b   1.000
_cell.length_c   1.000
_cell.angle_alpha   90.00
_cell.angle_beta   90.00
_cell.angle_gamma   90.00
#
_symmetry.space_group_name_H-M   'P 1'
#
loop_
_entity.id
_entity.type
_entity.pdbx_description
1 polymer ?
#
loop_
_entity_poly.entity_id
_entity_poly.type
_entity_poly.pdbx_seq_one_letter_code
_entity_poly.pdbx_strand_id
1 'polypeptide(L)'
;MDREDSLREIADRLAVLTLSEEDLEFDFVLDQLTGLKEEIRNLAVVASDTDAPMVAWLQDEHVRGMVLYAAAQSNLRSQRALGLAAPYDPATRAGITSQFGSWAAAARAEVLRILGDDRLG
;
A
#
# COMPACT_ATOMS: atom_id res chain seq x y z
N MET A 1 -2.86 21.92 -4.99
CA MET A 1 -2.16 20.64 -5.06
C MET A 1 -1.85 20.40 -6.51
N ASP A 2 -0.57 20.26 -6.84
CA ASP A 2 -0.11 19.93 -8.19
C ASP A 2 0.37 18.46 -8.24
N ARG A 3 0.85 18.03 -9.41
CA ARG A 3 1.34 16.67 -9.63
C ARG A 3 2.48 16.28 -8.67
N GLU A 4 3.44 17.18 -8.45
CA GLU A 4 4.61 16.89 -7.62
C GLU A 4 4.19 16.70 -6.15
N ASP A 5 3.32 17.58 -5.65
CA ASP A 5 2.75 17.47 -4.32
C ASP A 5 1.96 16.16 -4.15
N SER A 6 1.12 15.78 -5.12
CA SER A 6 0.38 14.52 -5.06
C SER A 6 1.31 13.29 -5.02
N LEU A 7 2.40 13.28 -5.79
CA LEU A 7 3.37 12.18 -5.76
C LEU A 7 4.13 12.12 -4.43
N ARG A 8 4.42 13.26 -3.79
CA ARG A 8 5.03 13.30 -2.44
C ARG A 8 4.09 12.73 -1.38
N GLU A 9 2.82 13.16 -1.39
CA GLU A 9 1.80 12.65 -0.46
C GLU A 9 1.61 11.13 -0.61
N ILE A 10 1.63 10.61 -1.85
CA ILE A 10 1.62 9.17 -2.12
C ILE A 10 2.85 8.49 -1.51
N ALA A 11 4.05 9.05 -1.71
CA ALA A 11 5.29 8.50 -1.16
C ALA A 11 5.32 8.50 0.38
N ASP A 12 4.75 9.52 1.01
CA ASP A 12 4.67 9.67 2.47
C ASP A 12 3.68 8.66 3.08
N ARG A 13 2.53 8.45 2.43
CA ARG A 13 1.59 7.40 2.84
C ARG A 13 2.19 6.01 2.69
N LEU A 14 2.90 5.73 1.60
CA LEU A 14 3.62 4.46 1.41
C LEU A 14 4.75 4.27 2.44
N ALA A 15 5.35 5.35 2.96
CA ALA A 15 6.45 5.27 3.93
C ALA A 15 6.01 4.69 5.29
N VAL A 16 4.77 4.95 5.68
CA VAL A 16 4.21 4.52 6.97
C VAL A 16 3.40 3.22 6.86
N LEU A 17 3.22 2.69 5.65
CA LEU A 17 2.57 1.41 5.41
C LEU A 17 3.50 0.25 5.77
N THR A 18 3.60 0.00 7.06
CA THR A 18 4.15 -1.23 7.63
C THR A 18 3.02 -2.05 8.24
N LEU A 19 3.14 -3.37 8.21
CA LEU A 19 2.17 -4.26 8.82
C LEU A 19 2.90 -5.16 9.82
N SER A 20 2.63 -4.97 11.11
CA SER A 20 2.92 -5.95 12.14
C SER A 20 1.67 -6.79 12.45
N GLU A 21 1.81 -7.85 13.25
CA GLU A 21 0.63 -8.61 13.69
C GLU A 21 -0.27 -7.80 14.62
N GLU A 22 0.31 -6.94 15.44
CA GLU A 22 -0.44 -6.06 16.35
C GLU A 22 -1.28 -5.04 15.55
N ASP A 23 -0.76 -4.56 14.43
CA ASP A 23 -1.46 -3.62 13.53
C ASP A 23 -2.72 -4.23 12.88
N LEU A 24 -2.84 -5.56 12.81
CA LEU A 24 -4.05 -6.21 12.29
C LEU A 24 -5.27 -6.04 13.20
N GLU A 25 -5.07 -5.60 14.44
CA GLU A 25 -6.14 -5.29 15.39
C GLU A 25 -6.59 -3.82 15.33
N PHE A 26 -5.87 -2.97 14.60
CA PHE A 26 -6.12 -1.53 14.51
C PHE A 26 -6.51 -1.11 13.09
N ASP A 27 -7.32 -0.05 12.99
CA ASP A 27 -7.77 0.48 11.70
C ASP A 27 -6.71 1.35 11.00
N PHE A 28 -5.57 1.63 11.63
CA PHE A 28 -4.52 2.53 11.10
C PHE A 28 -4.08 2.17 9.68
N VAL A 29 -3.79 0.88 9.41
CA VAL A 29 -3.33 0.44 8.08
C VAL A 29 -4.43 0.59 7.03
N LEU A 30 -5.68 0.33 7.41
CA LEU A 30 -6.83 0.52 6.53
C LEU A 30 -7.05 2.02 6.21
N ASP A 31 -6.88 2.89 7.20
CA ASP A 31 -6.94 4.34 7.02
C ASP A 31 -5.85 4.84 6.08
N GLN A 32 -4.62 4.35 6.23
CA GLN A 32 -3.52 4.70 5.32
C GLN A 32 -3.75 4.19 3.89
N LEU A 33 -4.26 2.97 3.71
CA LEU A 33 -4.63 2.44 2.39
C LEU A 33 -5.80 3.21 1.77
N THR A 34 -6.75 3.69 2.58
CA THR A 34 -7.85 4.53 2.11
C THR A 34 -7.34 5.90 1.67
N GLY A 35 -6.50 6.54 2.48
CA GLY A 35 -5.87 7.81 2.13
C GLY A 35 -4.99 7.69 0.88
N LEU A 36 -4.26 6.58 0.71
CA LEU A 36 -3.47 6.33 -0.51
C LEU A 36 -4.36 6.34 -1.76
N LYS A 37 -5.55 5.71 -1.69
CA LYS A 37 -6.53 5.74 -2.78
C LYS A 37 -7.00 7.16 -3.12
N GLU A 38 -7.19 7.99 -2.10
CA GLU A 38 -7.59 9.39 -2.28
C GLU A 38 -6.49 10.19 -2.99
N GLU A 39 -5.23 10.02 -2.61
CA GLU A 39 -4.13 10.72 -3.31
C GLU A 39 -3.94 10.25 -4.75
N ILE A 40 -4.10 8.95 -5.02
CA ILE A 40 -4.08 8.42 -6.39
C ILE A 40 -5.20 9.05 -7.22
N ARG A 41 -6.39 9.22 -6.62
CA ARG A 41 -7.51 9.90 -7.28
C ARG A 41 -7.22 11.38 -7.52
N ASN A 42 -6.59 12.07 -6.56
CA ASN A 42 -6.20 13.47 -6.70
C ASN A 42 -5.19 13.63 -7.84
N LEU A 43 -4.18 12.75 -7.90
CA LEU A 43 -3.20 12.70 -9.00
C LEU A 43 -3.89 12.51 -10.35
N ALA A 44 -4.86 11.58 -10.42
CA ALA A 44 -5.62 11.32 -11.64
C ALA A 44 -6.40 12.55 -12.15
N VAL A 45 -6.83 13.44 -11.25
CA VAL A 45 -7.53 14.68 -11.60
C VAL A 45 -6.55 15.75 -12.11
N VAL A 46 -5.39 15.89 -11.48
CA VAL A 46 -4.43 16.96 -11.81
C VAL A 46 -3.49 16.61 -12.96
N ALA A 47 -3.38 15.32 -13.32
CA ALA A 47 -2.39 14.83 -14.28
C ALA A 47 -2.95 13.79 -15.29
N SER A 48 -4.26 13.82 -15.55
CA SER A 48 -4.97 12.77 -16.32
C SER A 48 -4.35 12.42 -17.67
N ASP A 49 -3.85 13.41 -18.41
CA ASP A 49 -3.44 13.23 -19.80
C ASP A 49 -1.93 12.94 -19.95
N THR A 50 -1.10 13.43 -19.01
CA THR A 50 0.35 13.21 -19.00
C THR A 50 0.76 11.95 -18.23
N ASP A 51 0.02 11.58 -17.19
CA ASP A 51 0.40 10.52 -16.25
C ASP A 51 -0.61 9.36 -16.20
N ALA A 52 -1.46 9.20 -17.22
CA ALA A 52 -2.39 8.06 -17.29
C ALA A 52 -1.72 6.68 -17.03
N PRO A 53 -0.53 6.36 -17.60
CA PRO A 53 0.16 5.11 -17.28
C PRO A 53 0.59 5.01 -15.81
N MET A 54 1.01 6.13 -15.21
CA MET A 54 1.42 6.20 -13.80
C MET A 54 0.25 5.95 -12.87
N VAL A 55 -0.86 6.64 -13.13
CA VAL A 55 -2.10 6.52 -12.35
C VAL A 55 -2.62 5.10 -12.41
N ALA A 56 -2.61 4.46 -13.60
CA ALA A 56 -2.99 3.06 -13.74
C ALA A 56 -2.08 2.13 -12.92
N TRP A 57 -0.75 2.31 -13.00
CA TRP A 57 0.19 1.54 -12.20
C TRP A 57 -0.05 1.72 -10.69
N LEU A 58 -0.25 2.95 -10.22
CA LEU A 58 -0.55 3.22 -8.80
C LEU A 58 -1.87 2.57 -8.35
N GLN A 59 -2.89 2.53 -9.21
CA GLN A 59 -4.13 1.83 -8.92
C GLN A 59 -3.91 0.32 -8.76
N ASP A 60 -3.10 -0.29 -9.63
CA ASP A 60 -2.73 -1.71 -9.51
C ASP A 60 -1.95 -2.01 -8.23
N GLU A 61 -1.01 -1.13 -7.86
CA GLU A 61 -0.28 -1.24 -6.60
C GLU A 61 -1.19 -1.09 -5.38
N HIS A 62 -2.15 -0.15 -5.41
CA HIS A 62 -3.16 -0.01 -4.35
C HIS A 62 -3.96 -1.30 -4.15
N VAL A 63 -4.40 -1.92 -5.25
CA VAL A 63 -5.11 -3.21 -5.21
C VAL A 63 -4.23 -4.30 -4.60
N ARG A 64 -2.95 -4.37 -5.00
CA ARG A 64 -2.00 -5.34 -4.43
C ARG A 64 -1.85 -5.17 -2.91
N GLY A 65 -1.69 -3.94 -2.44
CA GLY A 65 -1.62 -3.63 -1.01
C GLY A 65 -2.89 -4.07 -0.26
N MET A 66 -4.07 -3.76 -0.81
CA MET A 66 -5.35 -4.19 -0.24
C MET A 66 -5.50 -5.72 -0.16
N VAL A 67 -5.04 -6.45 -1.18
CA VAL A 67 -5.07 -7.92 -1.20
C VAL A 67 -4.17 -8.50 -0.11
N LEU A 68 -2.94 -8.00 0.05
CA LEU A 68 -2.02 -8.44 1.08
C LEU A 68 -2.58 -8.17 2.49
N TYR A 69 -3.15 -6.99 2.72
CA TYR A 69 -3.80 -6.64 3.97
C TYR A 69 -5.00 -7.54 4.28
N ALA A 70 -5.89 -7.74 3.30
CA ALA A 70 -7.06 -8.60 3.45
C ALA A 70 -6.67 -10.06 3.72
N ALA A 71 -5.61 -10.56 3.08
CA ALA A 71 -5.08 -11.89 3.33
C ALA A 71 -4.57 -12.05 4.76
N ALA A 72 -3.82 -11.07 5.28
CA ALA A 72 -3.33 -11.07 6.65
C ALA A 72 -4.47 -11.03 7.68
N GLN A 73 -5.47 -10.15 7.47
CA GLN A 73 -6.67 -10.08 8.31
C GLN A 73 -7.49 -11.36 8.28
N SER A 74 -7.73 -11.92 7.09
CA SER A 74 -8.49 -13.17 6.95
C SER A 74 -7.77 -14.31 7.65
N ASN A 75 -6.44 -14.37 7.55
CA ASN A 75 -5.65 -15.39 8.21
C ASN A 75 -5.82 -15.32 9.74
N LEU A 76 -5.69 -14.12 10.33
CA LEU A 76 -5.88 -13.89 11.76
C LEU A 76 -7.29 -14.25 12.24
N ARG A 77 -8.33 -13.80 11.50
CA ARG A 77 -9.73 -14.09 11.84
C ARG A 77 -10.04 -15.58 11.79
N SER A 78 -9.57 -16.28 10.74
CA SER A 78 -9.77 -17.72 10.60
C SER A 78 -9.07 -18.51 11.70
N GLN A 79 -7.85 -18.12 12.09
CA GLN A 79 -7.14 -18.73 13.22
C GLN A 79 -7.96 -18.62 14.52
N ARG A 80 -8.45 -17.42 14.82
CA ARG A 80 -9.24 -17.15 16.04
C ARG A 80 -10.56 -17.91 16.06
N ALA A 81 -11.27 -17.93 14.93
CA ALA A 81 -12.59 -18.54 14.84
C ALA A 81 -12.55 -20.07 14.91
N LEU A 82 -11.52 -20.69 14.32
CA LEU A 82 -11.46 -22.14 14.15
C LEU A 82 -10.46 -22.83 15.10
N GLY A 83 -9.64 -22.06 15.83
CA GLY A 83 -8.59 -22.61 16.70
C GLY A 83 -7.55 -23.45 15.94
N LEU A 84 -7.42 -23.21 14.63
CA LEU A 84 -6.63 -24.05 13.73
C LEU A 84 -5.14 -23.68 13.73
N ALA A 85 -4.30 -24.69 13.52
CA ALA A 85 -2.93 -24.52 13.06
C ALA A 85 -2.88 -24.38 11.52
N ALA A 86 -1.67 -24.26 10.96
CA ALA A 86 -1.33 -23.99 9.55
C ALA A 86 -2.40 -24.34 8.49
N PRO A 87 -2.64 -23.48 7.48
CA PRO A 87 -1.87 -22.29 7.09
C PRO A 87 -2.25 -21.01 7.86
N TYR A 88 -3.04 -21.13 8.92
CA TYR A 88 -3.55 -20.01 9.72
C TYR A 88 -2.66 -19.70 10.93
N ASP A 89 -1.38 -20.07 10.85
CA ASP A 89 -0.43 -19.92 11.95
C ASP A 89 0.38 -18.60 11.87
N PRO A 90 1.05 -18.19 12.95
CA PRO A 90 1.84 -16.95 12.97
C PRO A 90 2.95 -16.90 11.91
N ALA A 91 3.53 -18.05 11.53
CA ALA A 91 4.58 -18.09 10.52
C ALA A 91 4.06 -17.68 9.13
N THR A 92 2.88 -18.17 8.76
CA THR A 92 2.24 -17.80 7.49
C THR A 92 1.87 -16.31 7.47
N ARG A 93 1.32 -15.78 8.58
CA ARG A 93 1.05 -14.34 8.69
C ARG A 93 2.31 -13.50 8.59
N ALA A 94 3.37 -13.87 9.31
CA ALA A 94 4.65 -13.16 9.24
C ALA A 94 5.19 -13.10 7.78
N GLY A 95 4.96 -14.15 6.99
CA GLY A 95 5.26 -14.15 5.56
C GLY A 95 4.41 -13.15 4.75
N ILE A 96 3.11 -13.02 5.06
CA ILE A 96 2.22 -12.05 4.39
C ILE A 96 2.56 -10.61 4.82
N THR A 97 2.80 -10.37 6.11
CA THR A 97 3.15 -9.04 6.62
C THR A 97 4.51 -8.57 6.11
N SER A 98 5.48 -9.48 5.99
CA SER A 98 6.77 -9.20 5.34
C SER A 98 6.62 -8.84 3.86
N GLN A 99 5.75 -9.55 3.13
CA GLN A 99 5.42 -9.21 1.74
C GLN A 99 4.76 -7.84 1.63
N PHE A 100 3.87 -7.49 2.55
CA PHE A 100 3.24 -6.16 2.61
C PHE A 100 4.27 -5.05 2.79
N GLY A 101 5.16 -5.17 3.79
CA GLY A 101 6.20 -4.16 4.00
C GLY A 101 7.18 -4.04 2.82
N SER A 102 7.53 -5.17 2.20
CA SER A 102 8.39 -5.18 1.00
C SER A 102 7.71 -4.50 -0.20
N TRP A 103 6.42 -4.74 -0.38
CA TRP A 103 5.60 -4.08 -1.41
C TRP A 103 5.56 -2.57 -1.21
N ALA A 104 5.20 -2.11 -0.01
CA ALA A 104 5.08 -0.68 0.29
C ALA A 104 6.41 0.06 0.06
N ALA A 105 7.52 -0.54 0.50
CA ALA A 105 8.86 0.00 0.29
C ALA A 105 9.24 0.09 -1.20
N ALA A 106 8.94 -0.95 -1.99
CA ALA A 106 9.22 -0.98 -3.43
C ALA A 106 8.37 0.05 -4.20
N ALA A 107 7.06 0.12 -3.92
CA ALA A 107 6.16 1.10 -4.52
C ALA A 107 6.61 2.53 -4.20
N ARG A 108 7.02 2.80 -2.95
CA ARG A 108 7.57 4.11 -2.55
C ARG A 108 8.84 4.45 -3.31
N ALA A 109 9.78 3.51 -3.41
CA ALA A 109 11.04 3.73 -4.11
C ALA A 109 10.82 4.12 -5.57
N GLU A 110 9.84 3.48 -6.22
CA GLU A 110 9.47 3.81 -7.59
C GLU A 110 8.89 5.21 -7.71
N VAL A 111 7.92 5.58 -6.85
CA VAL A 111 7.35 6.96 -6.81
C VAL A 111 8.44 8.02 -6.61
N LEU A 112 9.40 7.77 -5.72
CA LEU A 112 10.52 8.67 -5.50
C LEU A 112 11.47 8.77 -6.70
N ARG A 113 11.67 7.67 -7.43
CA ARG A 113 12.47 7.66 -8.67
C ARG A 113 11.83 8.57 -9.71
N ILE A 114 10.52 8.44 -9.92
CA ILE A 114 9.73 9.28 -10.85
C ILE A 114 9.86 10.76 -10.47
N LEU A 115 9.67 11.09 -9.19
CA LEU A 115 9.86 12.45 -8.66
C LEU A 115 11.28 12.99 -8.90
N GLY A 116 12.29 12.12 -8.88
CA GLY A 116 13.69 12.48 -9.10
C GLY A 116 14.03 12.72 -10.58
N ASP A 117 13.52 11.87 -11.48
CA ASP A 117 13.80 11.96 -12.92
C ASP A 117 13.23 13.26 -13.53
N ASP A 118 12.07 13.70 -13.05
CA ASP A 118 11.43 14.94 -13.51
C ASP A 118 12.14 16.23 -13.06
N ARG A 119 13.04 16.16 -12.07
CA ARG A 119 13.87 17.31 -11.66
C ARG A 119 15.11 17.52 -12.53
N LEU A 120 15.42 16.55 -13.39
CA LEU A 120 16.61 16.54 -14.25
C LEU A 120 16.29 16.74 -15.74
N GLY A 121 15.02 16.69 -16.12
CA GLY A 121 14.52 16.99 -17.47
C GLY A 121 14.06 18.44 -17.63
#